data_AF-A0A9Q0UW35-F1
#
_entry.id   AF-A0A9Q0UW35-F1
#
_cell.length_a   1.000
_cell.length_b   1.000
_cell.length_c   1.000
_cell.angle_alpha   90.00
_cell.angle_beta   90.00
_cell.angle_gamma   90.00
#
_symmetry.space_group_name_H-M   'P 1'
#
loop_
_entity.id
_entity.type
_entity.pdbx_description
1 polymer ?
#
loop_
_entity_poly.entity_id
_entity_poly.type
_entity_poly.pdbx_seq_one_letter_code
_entity_poly.pdbx_strand_id
1 'polypeptide(L)'
;MLSTATLDSLYPLRSREVRNTVEYIYSRAGSPINVGDQLFLTVFNVVTSMLWGGTVQGKDRASLGAEFRGVVAEMTELLSKPNVSDFFPGLARFDLQGVVKKMRGLAVKFEQIFEKMIDKRLEADGKGSDGARSGSMECEDFLGFLLKLKDEGDPKTPLTMTHVKALLMVCFSTKT
;
A
#
# COMPACT_ATOMS: atom_id res chain seq x y z
N MET A 1 -11.40 -1.54 -9.19
CA MET A 1 -10.16 -1.98 -8.50
C MET A 1 -9.95 -3.47 -8.60
N LEU A 2 -10.86 -4.29 -8.06
CA LEU A 2 -10.86 -5.74 -8.33
C LEU A 2 -11.71 -6.15 -9.55
N SER A 3 -12.30 -5.18 -10.25
CA SER A 3 -12.96 -5.45 -11.53
C SER A 3 -11.89 -5.80 -12.58
N THR A 4 -12.25 -6.71 -13.48
CA THR A 4 -11.40 -7.15 -14.59
C THR A 4 -10.83 -5.98 -15.38
N ALA A 5 -11.67 -5.01 -15.74
CA ALA A 5 -11.24 -3.81 -16.47
C ALA A 5 -10.16 -2.98 -15.75
N THR A 6 -10.23 -2.84 -14.41
CA THR A 6 -9.19 -2.12 -13.66
C THR A 6 -7.92 -2.97 -13.49
N LEU A 7 -8.07 -4.29 -13.34
CA LEU A 7 -6.90 -5.17 -13.28
C LEU A 7 -6.13 -5.17 -14.60
N ASP A 8 -6.85 -5.11 -15.73
CA ASP A 8 -6.27 -5.01 -17.06
C ASP A 8 -5.58 -3.66 -17.28
N SER A 9 -6.18 -2.55 -16.82
CA SER A 9 -5.52 -1.23 -16.89
C SER A 9 -4.25 -1.15 -16.05
N LEU A 10 -4.16 -1.90 -14.94
CA LEU A 10 -2.98 -2.01 -14.09
C LEU A 10 -1.98 -3.09 -14.55
N TYR A 11 -2.25 -3.81 -15.64
CA TYR A 11 -1.33 -4.82 -16.20
C TYR A 11 0.07 -4.28 -16.49
N PRO A 12 0.25 -3.07 -17.08
CA PRO A 12 1.58 -2.53 -17.35
C PRO A 12 2.43 -2.35 -16.08
N LEU A 13 1.80 -1.95 -14.96
CA LEU A 13 2.48 -1.81 -13.67
C LEU A 13 2.94 -3.17 -13.15
N ARG A 14 2.07 -4.19 -13.20
CA ARG A 14 2.42 -5.57 -12.79
C ARG A 14 3.58 -6.11 -13.63
N SER A 15 3.44 -6.01 -14.94
CA SER A 15 4.42 -6.52 -15.89
C SER A 15 5.79 -5.87 -15.70
N ARG A 16 5.83 -4.56 -15.43
CA ARG A 16 7.06 -3.82 -15.12
C ARG A 16 7.77 -4.35 -13.88
N GLU A 17 7.07 -4.48 -12.75
CA GLU A 17 7.71 -4.91 -11.49
C GLU A 17 8.15 -6.39 -11.55
N VAL A 18 7.40 -7.24 -12.26
CA VAL A 18 7.81 -8.63 -12.54
C VAL A 18 9.06 -8.65 -13.43
N ARG A 19 9.12 -7.83 -14.48
CA ARG A 19 10.30 -7.74 -15.35
C ARG A 19 11.54 -7.28 -14.59
N ASN A 20 11.42 -6.26 -13.74
CA ASN A 20 12.51 -5.80 -12.87
C ASN A 20 13.04 -6.94 -11.98
N THR A 21 12.14 -7.78 -11.48
CA THR A 21 12.49 -8.95 -10.67
C THR A 21 13.25 -9.99 -11.49
N VAL A 22 12.80 -10.29 -12.71
CA VAL A 22 13.46 -11.23 -13.62
C VAL A 22 14.85 -10.73 -13.99
N GLU A 23 15.00 -9.45 -14.32
CA GLU A 23 16.29 -8.82 -14.61
C GLU A 23 17.25 -8.91 -13.41
N TYR A 24 16.75 -8.65 -12.20
CA TYR A 24 17.54 -8.81 -10.98
C TYR A 24 18.03 -10.26 -10.80
N ILE A 25 17.14 -11.24 -10.95
CA ILE A 25 17.50 -12.67 -10.84
C ILE A 25 18.53 -13.04 -11.91
N TYR A 26 18.34 -12.59 -13.15
CA TYR A 26 19.25 -12.86 -14.25
C TYR A 26 20.64 -12.26 -13.99
N SER A 27 20.71 -11.05 -13.43
CA SER A 27 21.97 -10.38 -13.06
C SER A 27 22.77 -11.13 -11.98
N ARG A 28 22.11 -12.03 -11.24
CA ARG A 28 22.69 -12.86 -10.17
C ARG A 28 22.91 -14.31 -10.60
N ALA A 29 22.91 -14.60 -11.90
CA ALA A 29 23.16 -15.94 -12.41
C ALA A 29 24.44 -16.54 -11.80
N GLY A 30 24.34 -17.76 -11.26
CA GLY A 30 25.43 -18.45 -10.57
C GLY A 30 25.65 -18.06 -9.10
N SER A 31 24.87 -17.14 -8.54
CA SER A 31 24.88 -16.78 -7.11
C SER A 31 23.64 -17.30 -6.37
N PRO A 32 23.74 -17.70 -5.08
CA PRO A 32 22.57 -18.00 -4.26
C PRO A 32 21.67 -16.78 -4.12
N ILE A 33 20.36 -16.98 -4.24
CA ILE A 33 19.33 -15.95 -4.04
C ILE A 33 18.26 -16.45 -3.08
N ASN A 34 17.73 -15.58 -2.22
CA ASN A 34 16.54 -15.89 -1.43
C ASN A 34 15.29 -15.59 -2.27
N VAL A 35 14.68 -16.65 -2.81
CA VAL A 35 13.48 -16.55 -3.64
C VAL A 35 12.29 -16.03 -2.85
N GLY A 36 12.17 -16.38 -1.56
CA GLY A 36 11.07 -15.92 -0.70
C GLY A 36 11.10 -14.41 -0.50
N ASP A 37 12.26 -13.87 -0.15
CA ASP A 37 12.45 -12.41 0.00
C ASP A 37 12.20 -11.69 -1.32
N GLN A 38 12.66 -12.27 -2.43
CA GLN A 38 12.50 -11.66 -3.74
C GLN A 38 11.04 -11.64 -4.19
N LEU A 39 10.30 -12.75 -4.02
CA LEU A 39 8.87 -12.81 -4.32
C LEU A 39 8.07 -11.83 -3.45
N PHE A 40 8.38 -11.77 -2.15
CA PHE A 40 7.76 -10.80 -1.24
C PHE A 40 7.99 -9.36 -1.73
N LEU A 41 9.23 -9.03 -2.10
CA LEU A 41 9.59 -7.74 -2.66
C LEU A 41 8.83 -7.42 -3.95
N THR A 42 8.71 -8.38 -4.86
CA THR A 42 7.97 -8.19 -6.11
C THR A 42 6.50 -7.90 -5.85
N VAL A 43 5.83 -8.71 -5.02
CA VAL A 43 4.42 -8.51 -4.68
C VAL A 43 4.22 -7.16 -3.98
N PHE A 44 5.10 -6.82 -3.04
CA PHE A 44 5.07 -5.55 -2.34
C PHE A 44 5.22 -4.36 -3.31
N ASN A 45 6.17 -4.42 -4.23
CA ASN A 45 6.38 -3.38 -5.24
C ASN A 45 5.18 -3.26 -6.17
N VAL A 46 4.56 -4.38 -6.57
CA VAL A 46 3.34 -4.38 -7.38
C VAL A 46 2.18 -3.69 -6.64
N VAL A 47 1.89 -4.12 -5.40
CA VAL A 47 0.78 -3.58 -4.60
C VAL A 47 0.99 -2.08 -4.35
N THR A 48 2.16 -1.67 -3.86
CA THR A 48 2.44 -0.25 -3.60
C THR A 48 2.38 0.60 -4.87
N SER A 49 2.82 0.06 -6.02
CA SER A 49 2.70 0.75 -7.31
C SER A 49 1.26 0.92 -7.77
N MET A 50 0.37 -0.03 -7.47
CA MET A 50 -1.06 0.12 -7.75
C MET A 50 -1.76 1.09 -6.81
N LEU A 51 -1.32 1.12 -5.54
CA LEU A 51 -1.92 1.98 -4.53
C LEU A 51 -1.58 3.46 -4.74
N TRP A 52 -0.31 3.78 -5.01
CA TRP A 52 0.20 5.16 -5.08
C TRP A 52 1.38 5.35 -6.04
N GLY A 53 1.57 4.45 -7.02
CA GLY A 53 2.72 4.50 -7.93
C GLY A 53 2.71 5.68 -8.90
N GLY A 54 1.56 6.31 -9.15
CA GLY A 54 1.45 7.57 -9.89
C GLY A 54 1.65 8.80 -9.00
N THR A 55 1.26 8.69 -7.73
CA THR A 55 1.29 9.75 -6.72
C THR A 55 2.68 10.07 -6.19
N VAL A 56 3.53 9.05 -5.94
CA VAL A 56 4.85 9.24 -5.32
C VAL A 56 5.95 8.82 -6.29
N GLN A 57 6.82 9.76 -6.67
CA GLN A 57 7.89 9.54 -7.64
C GLN A 57 9.30 9.76 -7.06
N GLY A 58 10.32 9.22 -7.74
CA GLY A 58 11.73 9.48 -7.42
C GLY A 58 12.18 9.03 -6.02
N LYS A 59 13.01 9.85 -5.37
CA LYS A 59 13.60 9.55 -4.04
C LYS A 59 12.54 9.36 -2.95
N ASP A 60 11.43 10.08 -3.07
CA ASP A 60 10.32 10.00 -2.14
C ASP A 60 9.64 8.63 -2.17
N ARG A 61 9.54 8.02 -3.36
CA ARG A 61 9.00 6.66 -3.53
C ARG A 61 9.88 5.63 -2.85
N ALA A 62 11.21 5.78 -2.99
CA ALA A 62 12.17 4.88 -2.37
C ALA A 62 12.13 4.99 -0.83
N SER A 63 12.11 6.21 -0.29
CA SER A 63 12.06 6.45 1.15
C SER A 63 10.75 5.98 1.77
N LEU A 64 9.61 6.38 1.20
CA LEU A 64 8.29 5.95 1.69
C LEU A 64 8.09 4.45 1.53
N GLY A 65 8.56 3.86 0.42
CA GLY A 65 8.52 2.42 0.21
C GLY A 65 9.35 1.65 1.24
N ALA A 66 10.53 2.16 1.62
CA ALA A 66 11.37 1.55 2.66
C ALA A 66 10.73 1.65 4.06
N GLU A 67 10.18 2.82 4.41
CA GLU A 67 9.44 3.04 5.67
C GLU A 67 8.24 2.07 5.74
N PHE A 68 7.42 2.04 4.68
CA PHE A 68 6.25 1.17 4.57
C PHE A 68 6.65 -0.31 4.66
N ARG A 69 7.73 -0.73 3.98
CA ARG A 69 8.22 -2.11 4.05
C ARG A 69 8.58 -2.53 5.47
N GLY A 70 9.20 -1.63 6.24
CA GLY A 70 9.54 -1.88 7.64
C GLY A 70 8.28 -2.09 8.51
N VAL A 71 7.29 -1.22 8.36
CA VAL A 71 6.01 -1.32 9.10
C VAL A 71 5.27 -2.61 8.75
N VAL A 72 5.24 -2.98 7.48
CA VAL A 72 4.63 -4.21 6.99
C VAL A 72 5.31 -5.47 7.52
N ALA A 73 6.65 -5.48 7.56
CA ALA A 73 7.40 -6.60 8.10
C ALA A 73 7.09 -6.80 9.59
N GLU A 74 7.09 -5.71 10.37
CA GLU A 74 6.76 -5.70 11.79
C GLU A 74 5.29 -6.13 12.03
N MET A 75 4.36 -5.73 11.14
CA MET A 75 2.96 -6.18 11.18
C MET A 75 2.83 -7.68 10.90
N THR A 76 3.54 -8.19 9.89
CA THR A 76 3.50 -9.61 9.49
C THR A 76 4.06 -10.50 10.60
N GLU A 77 5.13 -10.05 11.27
CA GLU A 77 5.68 -10.73 12.44
C GLU A 77 4.65 -10.82 13.58
N LEU A 78 3.96 -9.73 13.89
CA LEU A 78 2.94 -9.73 14.95
C LEU A 78 1.71 -10.57 14.61
N LEU A 79 1.26 -10.56 13.34
CA LEU A 79 0.13 -11.38 12.89
C LEU A 79 0.46 -12.87 12.80
N SER A 80 1.72 -13.23 12.56
CA SER A 80 2.15 -14.63 12.50
C SER A 80 2.42 -15.24 13.88
N LYS A 81 2.54 -14.41 14.92
CA LYS A 81 2.76 -14.86 16.29
C LYS A 81 1.44 -15.27 16.95
N PRO A 82 1.31 -16.49 17.49
CA PRO A 82 0.11 -16.88 18.23
C PRO A 82 -0.06 -16.00 19.48
N ASN A 83 -1.21 -15.36 19.61
CA ASN A 83 -1.56 -14.53 20.74
C ASN A 83 -2.37 -15.34 21.77
N VAL A 84 -1.83 -15.53 22.97
CA VAL A 84 -2.45 -16.27 24.09
C VAL A 84 -3.81 -15.67 24.45
N SER A 85 -3.96 -14.35 24.32
CA SER A 85 -5.22 -13.64 24.58
C SER A 85 -6.36 -14.09 23.66
N ASP A 86 -6.04 -14.55 22.46
CA ASP A 86 -7.03 -15.02 21.47
C ASP A 86 -7.56 -16.41 21.85
N PHE A 87 -6.78 -17.20 22.59
CA PHE A 87 -7.17 -18.52 23.10
C PHE A 87 -7.82 -18.44 24.50
N PHE A 88 -7.45 -17.44 25.30
CA PHE A 88 -7.93 -17.25 26.67
C PHE A 88 -8.47 -15.83 26.87
N PRO A 89 -9.76 -15.58 26.56
CA PRO A 89 -10.35 -14.24 26.58
C PRO A 89 -10.22 -13.51 27.93
N GLY A 90 -10.18 -14.24 29.05
CA GLY A 90 -9.97 -13.66 30.39
C GLY A 90 -8.59 -12.98 30.57
N LEU A 91 -7.60 -13.35 29.75
CA LEU A 91 -6.26 -12.76 29.77
C LEU A 91 -6.11 -11.56 28.80
N ALA A 92 -7.09 -11.31 27.94
CA ALA A 92 -7.00 -10.28 26.90
C ALA A 92 -6.78 -8.87 27.46
N ARG A 93 -7.33 -8.56 28.64
CA ARG A 93 -7.14 -7.27 29.31
C ARG A 93 -5.69 -6.98 29.72
N PHE A 94 -4.86 -8.02 29.84
CA PHE A 94 -3.48 -7.88 30.33
C PHE A 94 -2.47 -7.69 29.19
N ASP A 95 -2.85 -7.98 27.94
CA ASP A 95 -1.96 -7.91 26.77
C ASP A 95 -0.58 -8.54 27.06
N LEU A 96 -0.56 -9.79 27.56
CA LEU A 96 0.63 -10.44 28.12
C LEU A 96 1.82 -10.49 27.15
N GLN A 97 1.55 -10.52 25.85
CA GLN A 97 2.57 -10.53 24.79
C GLN A 97 2.83 -9.13 24.18
N GLY A 98 2.11 -8.11 24.65
CA GLY A 98 2.20 -6.74 24.14
C GLY A 98 1.72 -6.57 22.70
N VAL A 99 0.97 -7.54 22.16
CA VAL A 99 0.58 -7.58 20.75
C VAL A 99 -0.36 -6.42 20.43
N VAL A 100 -1.33 -6.15 21.31
CA VAL A 100 -2.29 -5.06 21.11
C VAL A 100 -1.58 -3.71 21.16
N LYS A 101 -0.67 -3.51 22.13
CA LYS A 101 0.13 -2.29 22.24
C LYS A 101 1.01 -2.07 21.02
N LYS A 102 1.70 -3.11 20.53
CA LYS A 102 2.56 -3.01 19.34
C LYS A 102 1.75 -2.74 18.08
N MET A 103 0.61 -3.43 17.90
CA MET A 103 -0.30 -3.18 16.78
C MET A 103 -0.83 -1.75 16.76
N ARG A 104 -1.14 -1.17 17.93
CA ARG A 104 -1.52 0.24 18.00
C ARG A 104 -0.38 1.17 17.55
N GLY A 105 0.86 0.86 17.91
CA GLY A 105 2.03 1.60 17.43
C GLY A 105 2.18 1.52 15.90
N LEU A 106 1.99 0.33 15.33
CA LEU A 106 2.00 0.14 13.87
C LEU A 106 0.87 0.90 13.18
N ALA A 107 -0.34 0.88 13.74
CA ALA A 107 -1.47 1.63 13.19
C ALA A 107 -1.17 3.13 13.08
N VAL A 108 -0.50 3.71 14.07
CA VAL A 108 -0.06 5.13 14.02
C VAL A 108 0.97 5.35 12.91
N LYS A 109 1.94 4.43 12.72
CA LYS A 109 2.92 4.53 11.61
C LYS A 109 2.23 4.45 10.25
N PHE A 110 1.27 3.53 10.07
CA PHE A 110 0.48 3.43 8.84
C PHE A 110 -0.32 4.70 8.58
N GLU A 111 -0.97 5.25 9.60
CA GLU A 111 -1.74 6.50 9.51
C GLU A 111 -0.85 7.65 8.98
N GLN A 112 0.35 7.80 9.53
CA GLN A 112 1.32 8.82 9.10
C GLN A 112 1.79 8.62 7.66
N ILE A 113 2.00 7.36 7.23
CA ILE A 113 2.37 7.05 5.85
C ILE A 113 1.22 7.43 4.91
N PHE A 114 -0.02 7.04 5.24
CA PHE A 114 -1.19 7.39 4.45
C PHE A 114 -1.39 8.90 4.35
N GLU A 115 -1.23 9.65 5.43
CA GLU A 115 -1.29 11.11 5.42
C GLU A 115 -0.25 11.71 4.47
N LYS A 116 1.03 11.34 4.60
CA LYS A 116 2.08 11.82 3.70
C LYS A 116 1.76 11.56 2.22
N MET A 117 1.11 10.45 1.90
CA MET A 117 0.76 10.10 0.52
C MET A 117 -0.47 10.84 0.02
N ILE A 118 -1.49 11.01 0.86
CA ILE A 118 -2.67 11.82 0.57
C ILE A 118 -2.26 13.27 0.32
N ASP A 119 -1.41 13.83 1.19
CA ASP A 119 -0.94 15.22 1.08
C ASP A 119 -0.19 15.42 -0.24
N LYS A 120 0.72 14.50 -0.59
CA LYS A 120 1.43 14.55 -1.89
C LYS A 120 0.49 14.48 -3.09
N ARG A 121 -0.58 13.69 -2.98
CA ARG A 121 -1.58 13.58 -4.04
C ARG A 121 -2.34 14.90 -4.22
N LEU A 122 -2.80 15.47 -3.11
CA LEU A 122 -3.54 16.75 -3.11
C LEU A 122 -2.65 17.90 -3.61
N GLU A 123 -1.36 17.92 -3.27
CA GLU A 123 -0.41 18.89 -3.81
C GLU A 123 -0.20 18.74 -5.33
N ALA A 124 -0.14 17.50 -5.83
CA ALA A 124 0.00 17.23 -7.26
C ALA A 124 -1.26 17.65 -8.04
N ASP A 125 -2.44 17.33 -7.52
CA ASP A 125 -3.72 17.70 -8.13
C ASP A 125 -3.95 19.23 -8.07
N GLY A 126 -3.51 19.91 -6.99
CA GLY A 126 -3.60 21.36 -6.83
C GLY A 126 -2.66 22.18 -7.74
N LYS A 127 -1.52 21.61 -8.15
CA LYS A 127 -0.57 22.25 -9.09
C LYS A 127 -0.96 22.08 -10.56
N GLY A 128 -1.93 21.21 -10.87
CA GLY A 128 -2.38 20.91 -12.24
C GLY A 128 -3.52 21.80 -12.77
N SER A 129 -3.96 22.81 -12.02
CA SER A 129 -5.13 23.62 -12.43
C SER A 129 -4.79 24.75 -13.42
N ASP A 130 -3.51 25.07 -13.64
CA ASP A 130 -3.06 26.05 -14.64
C ASP A 130 -2.25 25.35 -15.75
N GLY A 131 -2.97 24.82 -16.73
CA GLY A 131 -2.39 24.48 -18.04
C GLY A 131 -2.30 22.99 -18.34
N ALA A 132 -3.04 22.60 -19.39
CA ALA A 132 -3.03 21.32 -20.06
C ALA A 132 -3.65 20.15 -19.28
N ARG A 133 -4.95 19.93 -19.55
CA ARG A 133 -5.50 18.57 -19.72
C ARG A 133 -4.71 17.87 -20.84
N SER A 134 -3.50 17.41 -20.54
CA SER A 134 -2.78 16.50 -21.40
C SER A 134 -3.40 15.13 -21.20
N GLY A 135 -4.01 14.59 -22.27
CA GLY A 135 -4.57 13.25 -22.33
C GLY A 135 -3.50 12.16 -22.28
N SER A 136 -2.68 12.14 -21.24
CA SER A 136 -1.93 10.96 -20.84
C SER A 136 -2.83 10.13 -19.95
N MET A 137 -3.06 8.86 -20.31
CA MET A 137 -3.41 7.81 -19.36
C MET A 137 -2.33 7.73 -18.28
N GLU A 138 -2.29 8.68 -17.35
CA GLU A 138 -1.69 8.43 -16.06
C GLU A 138 -2.58 7.39 -15.41
N CYS A 139 -2.05 6.19 -15.21
CA CYS A 139 -2.73 5.15 -14.45
C CYS A 139 -3.28 5.81 -13.17
N GLU A 140 -4.60 5.99 -13.09
CA GLU A 140 -5.26 6.39 -11.85
C GLU A 140 -4.93 5.31 -10.83
N ASP A 141 -3.97 5.60 -9.98
CA ASP A 141 -3.67 4.74 -8.85
C ASP A 141 -4.86 4.72 -7.90
N PHE A 142 -4.91 3.71 -7.04
CA PHE A 142 -6.09 3.50 -6.22
C PHE A 142 -6.41 4.70 -5.32
N LEU A 143 -5.37 5.38 -4.83
CA LEU A 143 -5.54 6.60 -4.06
C LEU A 143 -6.26 7.70 -4.86
N GLY A 144 -5.84 7.96 -6.10
CA GLY A 144 -6.53 8.92 -6.97
C GLY A 144 -7.99 8.56 -7.20
N PHE A 145 -8.29 7.27 -7.43
CA PHE A 145 -9.67 6.79 -7.57
C PHE A 145 -10.51 6.98 -6.29
N LEU A 146 -9.95 6.67 -5.11
CA LEU A 146 -10.64 6.84 -3.83
C LEU A 146 -10.93 8.30 -3.51
N LEU A 147 -10.00 9.22 -3.84
CA LEU A 147 -10.21 10.65 -3.65
C LEU A 147 -11.30 11.18 -4.57
N LYS A 148 -11.32 10.77 -5.85
CA LYS A 148 -12.42 11.11 -6.77
C LYS A 148 -13.77 10.61 -6.26
N LEU A 149 -13.85 9.37 -5.79
CA LEU A 149 -15.07 8.83 -5.16
C LEU A 149 -15.48 9.59 -3.90
N LYS A 150 -14.52 10.10 -3.13
CA LYS A 150 -14.78 10.92 -1.95
C LYS A 150 -15.42 12.26 -2.31
N ASP A 151 -14.98 12.87 -3.41
CA ASP A 151 -15.38 14.21 -3.81
C ASP A 151 -16.61 14.22 -4.74
N GLU A 152 -16.77 13.21 -5.60
CA GLU A 152 -17.87 13.07 -6.58
C GLU A 152 -18.94 12.05 -6.17
N GLY A 153 -18.79 11.40 -5.01
CA GLY A 153 -19.66 10.32 -4.54
C GLY A 153 -21.08 10.75 -4.19
N ASP A 154 -21.95 9.75 -3.91
CA ASP A 154 -23.34 9.99 -3.55
C ASP A 154 -23.43 10.83 -2.26
N PRO A 155 -24.06 12.03 -2.29
CA PRO A 155 -24.21 12.87 -1.11
C PRO A 155 -25.03 12.21 0.02
N LYS A 156 -25.78 11.12 -0.26
CA LYS A 156 -26.49 10.34 0.77
C LYS A 156 -25.57 9.39 1.55
N THR A 157 -24.42 9.01 0.99
CA THR A 157 -23.44 8.13 1.64
C THR A 157 -22.01 8.67 1.44
N PRO A 158 -21.70 9.85 2.01
CA PRO A 158 -20.43 10.51 1.78
C PRO A 158 -19.28 9.63 2.30
N LEU A 159 -18.33 9.35 1.40
CA LEU A 159 -17.11 8.67 1.77
C LEU A 159 -16.21 9.67 2.52
N THR A 160 -15.68 9.25 3.67
CA THR A 160 -14.84 10.12 4.51
C THR A 160 -13.36 9.80 4.29
N MET A 161 -12.46 10.69 4.72
CA MET A 161 -11.03 10.41 4.65
C MET A 161 -10.64 9.17 5.48
N THR A 162 -11.36 8.92 6.58
CA THR A 162 -11.22 7.69 7.38
C THR A 162 -11.55 6.45 6.55
N HIS A 163 -12.59 6.49 5.71
CA HIS A 163 -12.91 5.39 4.81
C HIS A 163 -11.83 5.17 3.74
N VAL A 164 -11.26 6.25 3.18
CA VAL A 164 -10.13 6.15 2.23
C VAL A 164 -8.95 5.42 2.87
N LYS A 165 -8.50 5.88 4.04
CA LYS A 165 -7.37 5.28 4.78
C LYS A 165 -7.65 3.82 5.16
N ALA A 166 -8.87 3.52 5.60
CA ALA A 166 -9.29 2.16 5.93
C ALA A 166 -9.26 1.24 4.70
N LEU A 167 -9.73 1.69 3.53
CA LEU A 167 -9.72 0.90 2.29
C LEU A 167 -8.30 0.63 1.78
N LEU A 168 -7.40 1.61 1.87
CA LEU A 168 -5.98 1.41 1.57
C LEU A 168 -5.36 0.34 2.49
N MET A 169 -5.70 0.39 3.77
CA MET A 169 -5.23 -0.59 4.75
C MET A 169 -5.79 -1.98 4.46
N VAL A 170 -7.09 -2.10 4.16
CA VAL A 170 -7.71 -3.38 3.79
C VAL A 170 -6.98 -4.00 2.59
N CYS A 171 -6.80 -3.26 1.50
CA CYS A 171 -6.11 -3.74 0.30
C CYS A 171 -4.70 -4.27 0.59
N PHE A 172 -4.02 -3.74 1.61
CA PHE A 172 -2.71 -4.22 2.03
C PHE A 172 -2.80 -5.50 2.90
N SER A 173 -3.75 -5.57 3.84
CA SER A 173 -3.86 -6.69 4.79
C SER A 173 -4.54 -7.95 4.25
N THR A 174 -5.42 -7.85 3.25
CA THR A 174 -6.11 -9.03 2.70
C THR A 174 -5.11 -9.93 1.98
N LYS A 175 -4.77 -11.06 2.63
CA LYS A 175 -4.15 -12.21 1.96
C LYS A 175 -5.13 -12.75 0.91
N THR A 176 -4.72 -12.75 -0.35
CA THR A 176 -5.23 -13.71 -1.35
C THR A 176 -4.56 -15.05 -1.15
#